data_AF-A0A1H0FN96-F1
#
_entry.id   AF-A0A1H0FN96-F1
#
_cell.length_a   1.000
_cell.length_b   1.000
_cell.length_c   1.000
_cell.angle_alpha   90.00
_cell.angle_beta   90.00
_cell.angle_gamma   90.00
#
_symmetry.space_group_name_H-M   'P 1'
#
loop_
_entity.id
_entity.type
_entity.pdbx_description
1 polymer ?
#
loop_
_entity_poly.entity_id
_entity_poly.type
_entity_poly.pdbx_seq_one_letter_code
_entity_poly.pdbx_strand_id
1 'polypeptide(L)'
;MDFEKVGRGRMMMRLPRHRKQISDANFRAINDLLEAYDLAAVKRDELREQLTPDPVIIKEHEVLCQKLEDDIIKMLASVSPRMVR
;
A
#
# COMPACT_ATOMS: atom_id res chain seq x y z
N MET A 1 1.17 -0.76 -17.33
CA MET A 1 0.12 -0.72 -16.30
C MET A 1 0.59 0.25 -15.24
N ASP A 2 -0.18 1.29 -14.92
CA ASP A 2 0.20 2.29 -13.90
C ASP A 2 -0.12 1.74 -12.50
N PHE A 3 0.59 0.70 -12.06
CA PHE A 3 0.40 0.08 -10.75
C PHE A 3 0.56 1.09 -9.60
N GLU A 4 1.42 2.09 -9.78
CA GLU A 4 1.54 3.23 -8.86
C GLU A 4 0.20 3.95 -8.66
N LYS A 5 -0.51 4.31 -9.75
CA LYS A 5 -1.76 5.08 -9.67
C LYS A 5 -2.88 4.28 -9.01
N VAL A 6 -2.95 2.98 -9.33
CA VAL A 6 -3.94 2.07 -8.75
C VAL A 6 -3.65 1.83 -7.26
N GLY A 7 -2.39 1.53 -6.92
CA GLY A 7 -1.94 1.37 -5.54
C GLY A 7 -2.17 2.61 -4.69
N ARG A 8 -1.89 3.79 -5.25
CA ARG A 8 -2.17 5.09 -4.61
C ARG A 8 -3.65 5.31 -4.36
N GLY A 9 -4.51 5.00 -5.34
CA GLY A 9 -5.97 5.06 -5.19
C GLY A 9 -6.48 4.14 -4.09
N ARG A 10 -6.03 2.87 -4.07
CA ARG A 10 -6.38 1.91 -3.02
C ARG A 10 -5.90 2.38 -1.64
N MET A 11 -4.67 2.87 -1.55
CA MET A 11 -4.10 3.35 -0.28
C MET A 11 -4.83 4.60 0.24
N MET A 12 -5.22 5.52 -0.65
CA MET A 12 -6.05 6.67 -0.28
C MET A 12 -7.43 6.26 0.24
N MET A 13 -8.03 5.20 -0.28
CA MET A 13 -9.28 4.64 0.24
C MET A 13 -9.08 3.97 1.60
N ARG A 14 -7.97 3.24 1.77
CA ARG A 14 -7.61 2.52 3.00
C ARG A 14 -7.22 3.44 4.15
N LEU A 15 -6.48 4.51 3.85
CA LEU A 15 -5.93 5.49 4.80
C LEU A 15 -6.52 6.89 4.53
N PRO A 16 -7.81 7.12 4.82
CA PRO A 16 -8.47 8.40 4.54
C PRO A 16 -7.79 9.59 5.23
N ARG A 17 -7.21 9.37 6.42
CA ARG A 17 -6.47 10.39 7.19
C ARG A 17 -5.18 10.84 6.51
N HIS A 18 -4.56 9.98 5.70
CA HIS A 18 -3.29 10.25 5.04
C HIS A 18 -3.45 10.62 3.56
N ARG A 19 -4.69 10.78 3.05
CA ARG A 19 -4.97 11.05 1.63
C ARG A 19 -4.15 12.19 1.04
N LYS A 20 -4.07 13.34 1.75
CA LYS A 20 -3.29 14.49 1.27
C LYS A 20 -1.80 14.15 1.20
N GLN A 21 -1.25 13.53 2.24
CA GLN A 21 0.17 13.16 2.27
C GLN A 21 0.50 12.12 1.20
N ILE A 22 -0.37 11.11 1.00
CA ILE A 22 -0.26 10.14 -0.09
C ILE A 22 -0.35 10.84 -1.44
N SER A 23 -1.25 11.83 -1.59
CA SER A 23 -1.45 12.58 -2.83
C SER A 23 -0.28 13.50 -3.18
N ASP A 24 0.38 14.06 -2.17
CA ASP A 24 1.49 15.00 -2.32
C ASP A 24 2.85 14.29 -2.37
N ALA A 25 2.91 13.01 -1.98
CA ALA A 25 4.12 12.22 -1.96
C ALA A 25 4.57 11.82 -3.38
N ASN A 26 5.60 12.49 -3.89
CA ASN A 26 6.17 12.26 -5.23
C ASN A 26 7.60 11.70 -5.20
N PHE A 27 8.02 11.12 -4.08
CA PHE A 27 9.36 10.55 -3.92
C PHE A 27 9.38 9.07 -4.28
N ARG A 28 10.35 8.65 -5.09
CA ARG A 28 10.45 7.30 -5.70
C ARG A 28 10.15 6.17 -4.72
N ALA A 29 10.72 6.22 -3.51
CA ALA A 29 10.55 5.15 -2.54
C ALA A 29 9.10 4.99 -2.02
N ILE A 30 8.23 6.02 -2.05
CA ILE A 30 6.80 5.81 -1.75
C ILE A 30 6.06 5.19 -2.92
N ASN A 31 6.45 5.54 -4.15
CA ASN A 31 5.85 4.99 -5.36
C ASN A 31 6.15 3.50 -5.45
N ASP A 32 7.39 3.10 -5.15
CA ASP A 32 7.81 1.70 -5.08
C ASP A 32 6.99 0.91 -4.03
N LEU A 33 6.74 1.50 -2.85
CA LEU A 33 5.91 0.89 -1.80
C LEU A 33 4.43 0.78 -2.21
N LEU A 34 3.89 1.81 -2.87
CA LEU A 34 2.51 1.82 -3.35
C LEU A 34 2.29 0.79 -4.47
N GLU A 35 3.26 0.64 -5.37
CA GLU A 35 3.26 -0.40 -6.39
C GLU A 35 3.35 -1.80 -5.78
N ALA A 36 4.28 -2.01 -4.83
CA ALA A 36 4.40 -3.28 -4.11
C ALA A 36 3.11 -3.65 -3.37
N TYR A 37 2.43 -2.67 -2.77
CA TYR A 37 1.14 -2.86 -2.13
C TYR A 37 0.06 -3.26 -3.15
N ASP A 38 -0.01 -2.60 -4.31
CA ASP A 38 -1.00 -2.96 -5.33
C ASP A 38 -0.80 -4.40 -5.82
N LEU A 39 0.45 -4.80 -6.08
CA LEU A 39 0.79 -6.18 -6.47
C LEU A 39 0.38 -7.19 -5.40
N ALA A 40 0.66 -6.90 -4.12
CA ALA A 40 0.27 -7.78 -3.01
C ALA A 40 -1.26 -7.85 -2.85
N ALA A 41 -1.95 -6.72 -2.99
CA ALA A 41 -3.40 -6.65 -2.89
C ALA A 41 -4.10 -7.38 -4.04
N VAL A 42 -3.63 -7.17 -5.29
CA VAL A 42 -4.11 -7.92 -6.46
C VAL A 42 -3.89 -9.40 -6.25
N LYS A 43 -2.70 -9.82 -5.79
CA LYS A 43 -2.42 -11.24 -5.58
C LYS A 43 -3.32 -11.86 -4.50
N ARG A 44 -3.56 -11.14 -3.41
CA ARG A 44 -4.51 -11.55 -2.37
C ARG A 44 -5.93 -11.67 -2.94
N ASP A 45 -6.37 -10.69 -3.72
CA ASP A 45 -7.71 -10.68 -4.30
C ASP A 45 -7.87 -11.85 -5.29
N GLU A 46 -6.87 -12.12 -6.14
CA GLU A 46 -6.82 -13.31 -7.02
C GLU A 46 -6.91 -14.62 -6.22
N LEU A 47 -6.15 -14.75 -5.12
CA LEU A 47 -6.17 -15.95 -4.27
C LEU A 47 -7.53 -16.17 -3.61
N ARG A 48 -8.23 -15.09 -3.27
CA ARG A 48 -9.59 -15.15 -2.70
C ARG A 48 -10.65 -15.54 -3.72
N GLU A 49 -10.42 -15.24 -5.00
CA GLU A 49 -11.31 -15.61 -6.11
C GLU A 49 -11.12 -17.06 -6.59
N GLN A 50 -10.08 -17.76 -6.11
CA GLN A 50 -9.87 -19.16 -6.46
C GLN A 50 -10.98 -20.07 -5.89
N LEU A 51 -11.26 -21.17 -6.61
CA LEU A 51 -12.29 -22.14 -6.24
C LEU A 51 -11.96 -22.86 -4.92
N THR A 52 -10.67 -23.04 -4.63
CA THR A 52 -10.14 -23.66 -3.41
C THR A 52 -9.05 -22.76 -2.81
N PRO A 53 -9.44 -21.68 -2.13
CA PRO A 53 -8.49 -20.73 -1.56
C PRO A 53 -7.71 -21.39 -0.42
N ASP A 54 -6.37 -21.34 -0.45
CA ASP A 54 -5.55 -21.75 0.67
C ASP A 54 -5.54 -20.64 1.73
N PRO A 55 -6.16 -20.86 2.91
CA PRO A 55 -6.26 -19.85 3.95
C PRO A 55 -4.89 -19.44 4.51
N VAL A 56 -3.86 -20.30 4.41
CA VAL A 56 -2.50 -19.98 4.86
C VAL A 56 -1.88 -18.97 3.91
N ILE A 57 -1.96 -19.22 2.60
CA ILE A 57 -1.39 -18.32 1.57
C ILE A 57 -2.11 -16.98 1.58
N ILE A 58 -3.45 -16.96 1.71
CA ILE A 58 -4.20 -15.70 1.83
C ILE A 58 -3.75 -14.91 3.06
N LYS A 59 -3.57 -15.57 4.20
CA LYS A 59 -3.12 -14.92 5.45
C LYS A 59 -1.71 -14.36 5.31
N GLU A 60 -0.80 -15.04 4.61
CA GLU A 60 0.54 -14.53 4.32
C GLU A 60 0.47 -13.24 3.48
N HIS A 61 -0.38 -13.22 2.46
CA HIS A 61 -0.59 -12.02 1.65
C HIS A 61 -1.28 -10.90 2.43
N GLU A 62 -2.21 -11.21 3.33
CA GLU A 62 -2.81 -10.21 4.23
C GLU A 62 -1.77 -9.59 5.18
N VAL A 63 -0.90 -10.41 5.76
CA VAL A 63 0.21 -9.94 6.60
C VAL A 63 1.19 -9.09 5.78
N LEU A 64 1.47 -9.48 4.54
CA LEU A 64 2.32 -8.69 3.64
C LEU A 64 1.68 -7.33 3.32
N CYS A 65 0.38 -7.30 2.99
CA CYS A 65 -0.35 -6.05 2.76
C CYS A 65 -0.29 -5.15 3.99
N GLN A 66 -0.51 -5.70 5.19
CA GLN A 66 -0.46 -4.92 6.43
C GLN A 66 0.93 -4.35 6.70
N LYS A 67 2.00 -5.12 6.47
CA LYS A 67 3.38 -4.62 6.61
C LYS A 67 3.66 -3.46 5.67
N LEU A 68 3.20 -3.56 4.42
CA LEU A 68 3.36 -2.48 3.43
C LEU A 68 2.56 -1.23 3.82
N GLU A 69 1.32 -1.40 4.30
CA GLU A 69 0.52 -0.29 4.86
C GLU A 69 1.26 0.40 6.01
N ASP A 70 1.83 -0.36 6.95
CA ASP A 70 2.55 0.18 8.10
C ASP A 70 3.82 0.93 7.67
N ASP A 71 4.58 0.39 6.71
CA ASP A 71 5.81 1.03 6.22
C ASP A 71 5.50 2.31 5.44
N ILE A 72 4.41 2.34 4.66
CA ILE A 72 3.91 3.56 4.02
C ILE A 72 3.52 4.60 5.09
N ILE A 73 2.81 4.22 6.15
CA ILE A 73 2.45 5.14 7.24
C ILE A 73 3.70 5.69 7.94
N LYS A 74 4.67 4.84 8.28
CA LYS A 74 5.94 5.27 8.89
C LYS A 74 6.67 6.25 7.99
N MET A 75 6.72 5.97 6.69
CA MET A 75 7.37 6.82 5.71
C MET A 75 6.67 8.17 5.58
N LEU A 76 5.34 8.19 5.48
CA LEU A 76 4.55 9.43 5.47
C LEU A 76 4.73 10.24 6.76
N ALA A 77 4.82 9.57 7.92
CA ALA A 77 5.10 10.21 9.20
C ALA A 77 6.53 10.79 9.25
N SER A 78 7.52 10.12 8.65
CA SER A 78 8.90 10.63 8.57
C SER A 78 9.06 11.82 7.62
N VAL A 79 8.19 11.93 6.61
CA VAL A 79 8.19 13.03 5.63
C VAL A 79 7.33 14.22 6.10
N SER A 80 6.53 14.04 7.17
CA SER A 80 5.78 15.13 7.80
C SER A 80 6.71 16.26 8.29
N PRO A 81 6.33 17.55 8.18
CA PRO A 81 7.23 18.69 8.10
C PRO A 81 7.85 19.11 9.44
N ARG A 82 8.68 18.23 10.03
CA ARG A 82 9.63 18.62 11.10
C ARG A 82 11.01 18.97 10.56
N MET A 83 11.20 19.00 9.24
CA MET A 83 12.49 19.27 8.60
C MET A 83 12.53 20.56 7.74
N VAL A 84 11.74 21.58 8.10
CA VAL A 84 12.08 22.96 7.70
C VAL A 84 11.78 23.86 8.91
N ARG A 85 12.80 24.16 9.70
CA ARG A 85 12.80 25.23 10.69
C ARG A 85 13.96 26.15 10.38
#